data_AF-A0A1G9AJP0-F1
#
_entry.id   AF-A0A1G9AJP0-F1
#
_cell.length_a   1.000
_cell.length_b   1.000
_cell.length_c   1.000
_cell.angle_alpha   90.00
_cell.angle_beta   90.00
_cell.angle_gamma   90.00
#
_symmetry.space_group_name_H-M   'P 1'
#
loop_
_entity.id
_entity.type
_entity.pdbx_description
1 polymer ?
#
loop_
_entity_poly.entity_id
_entity_poly.type
_entity_poly.pdbx_seq_one_letter_code
_entity_poly.pdbx_strand_id
1 'polypeptide(L)'
;MGVIRGMNHIGMTVPDIESATDFLKKGLDAKISYDSQTLEDRPRGGPLVEKLLGIPEDSYIVKKRMLTIGNGPNIELFQFYNVHSREKAVF
;
A
#
# COMPACT_ATOMS: atom_id res chain seq x y z
N MET A 1 -25.86 -1.85 -18.36
CA MET A 1 -25.64 -2.03 -16.91
C MET A 1 -24.34 -2.82 -16.73
N GLY A 2 -23.38 -2.32 -15.94
CA GLY A 2 -22.06 -2.94 -15.82
C GLY A 2 -22.10 -4.20 -14.97
N VAL A 3 -21.57 -5.32 -15.47
CA VAL A 3 -21.44 -6.57 -14.71
C VAL A 3 -20.26 -6.46 -13.75
N ILE A 4 -20.50 -6.65 -12.46
CA ILE A 4 -19.45 -6.71 -11.43
C ILE A 4 -18.67 -8.02 -11.62
N ARG A 5 -17.34 -7.93 -11.79
CA ARG A 5 -16.47 -9.10 -12.04
C ARG A 5 -15.70 -9.60 -10.81
N GLY A 6 -15.77 -8.86 -9.70
CA GLY A 6 -15.05 -9.17 -8.47
C GLY A 6 -14.18 -8.02 -7.98
N MET A 7 -13.49 -8.25 -6.86
CA MET A 7 -12.56 -7.30 -6.27
C MET A 7 -11.22 -7.31 -7.01
N ASN A 8 -10.71 -6.13 -7.37
CA ASN A 8 -9.41 -6.03 -8.03
C ASN A 8 -8.25 -6.13 -7.02
N HIS A 9 -8.29 -5.33 -5.96
CA HIS A 9 -7.28 -5.34 -4.91
C HIS A 9 -7.82 -4.76 -3.60
N ILE A 10 -7.05 -4.96 -2.53
CA ILE A 10 -7.20 -4.29 -1.23
C ILE A 10 -6.01 -3.37 -1.03
N GLY A 11 -6.25 -2.09 -0.77
CA GLY A 11 -5.21 -1.14 -0.39
C GLY A 11 -4.87 -1.25 1.09
N MET A 12 -3.59 -1.29 1.44
CA MET A 12 -3.13 -1.40 2.83
C MET A 12 -1.91 -0.52 3.09
N THR A 13 -1.99 0.31 4.12
CA THR A 13 -0.86 1.12 4.59
C THR A 13 0.03 0.32 5.51
N VAL A 14 1.33 0.37 5.31
CA VAL A 14 2.33 -0.35 6.10
C VAL A 14 3.48 0.57 6.51
N PRO A 15 4.09 0.36 7.69
CA PRO A 15 5.22 1.17 8.14
C PRO A 15 6.47 0.93 7.29
N ASP A 16 6.66 -0.30 6.80
CA ASP A 16 7.77 -0.70 5.93
C ASP A 16 7.31 -1.74 4.91
N ILE A 17 7.46 -1.43 3.61
CA ILE A 17 7.00 -2.29 2.52
C ILE A 17 7.83 -3.57 2.42
N GLU A 18 9.13 -3.54 2.72
CA GLU A 18 9.96 -4.74 2.58
C GLU A 18 9.58 -5.78 3.64
N SER A 19 9.44 -5.35 4.90
CA SER A 19 9.01 -6.19 6.01
C SER A 19 7.60 -6.76 5.79
N ALA A 20 6.66 -5.94 5.32
CA ALA A 20 5.30 -6.39 4.99
C ALA A 20 5.29 -7.37 3.82
N THR A 21 6.11 -7.12 2.80
CA THR A 21 6.26 -8.03 1.65
C THR A 21 6.77 -9.38 2.12
N ASP A 22 7.83 -9.41 2.93
CA ASP A 22 8.39 -10.66 3.47
C ASP A 22 7.40 -11.42 4.34
N PHE A 23 6.63 -10.73 5.17
CA PHE A 23 5.58 -11.34 5.98
C PHE A 23 4.52 -12.02 5.10
N LEU A 24 4.00 -11.31 4.08
CA LEU A 24 2.96 -11.83 3.20
C LEU A 24 3.48 -12.94 2.28
N LYS A 25 4.73 -12.85 1.82
CA LYS A 25 5.40 -13.93 1.07
C LYS A 25 5.48 -15.21 1.91
N LYS A 26 5.95 -15.11 3.15
CA LYS A 26 6.13 -16.26 4.05
C LYS A 26 4.79 -16.84 4.54
N GLY A 27 3.82 -15.98 4.83
CA GLY A 27 2.54 -16.40 5.40
C GLY A 27 1.52 -16.87 4.38
N LEU A 28 1.52 -16.31 3.17
CA LEU A 28 0.45 -16.49 2.17
C LEU A 28 0.94 -16.85 0.77
N ASP A 29 2.25 -17.14 0.60
CA ASP A 29 2.88 -17.34 -0.72
C ASP A 29 2.61 -16.17 -1.69
N ALA A 30 2.54 -14.94 -1.15
CA ALA A 30 2.35 -13.76 -1.97
C ALA A 30 3.53 -13.57 -2.94
N LYS A 31 3.26 -13.01 -4.12
CA LYS A 31 4.28 -12.70 -5.13
C LYS A 31 4.25 -11.23 -5.47
N ILE A 32 5.42 -10.62 -5.64
CA ILE A 32 5.52 -9.24 -6.11
C ILE A 32 5.10 -9.22 -7.59
N SER A 33 4.10 -8.41 -7.91
CA SER A 33 3.68 -8.16 -9.29
C SER A 33 4.45 -7.00 -9.89
N TYR A 34 4.45 -5.85 -9.22
CA TYR A 34 5.20 -4.67 -9.63
C TYR A 34 5.27 -3.63 -8.50
N ASP A 35 6.23 -2.71 -8.64
CA ASP A 35 6.31 -1.47 -7.87
C ASP A 35 5.81 -0.31 -8.73
N SER A 36 4.91 0.52 -8.18
CA SER A 36 4.31 1.66 -8.89
C SER A 36 4.72 3.02 -8.31
N GLN A 37 5.52 2.98 -7.25
CA GLN A 37 6.28 4.09 -6.67
C GLN A 37 7.48 3.49 -5.96
N THR A 38 8.67 3.98 -6.28
CA THR A 38 9.93 3.67 -5.61
C THR A 38 10.49 4.92 -4.93
N LEU A 39 11.59 4.77 -4.19
CA LEU A 39 12.31 5.90 -3.58
C LEU A 39 13.04 6.77 -4.61
N GLU A 40 13.27 6.25 -5.83
CA GLU A 40 13.89 7.01 -6.92
C GLU A 40 12.87 7.93 -7.61
N ASP A 41 11.60 7.60 -7.50
CA ASP A 41 10.51 8.42 -8.02
C ASP A 41 10.26 9.64 -7.13
N ARG A 42 9.84 10.74 -7.74
CA ARG A 42 9.40 11.92 -6.98
C ARG A 42 8.26 11.51 -6.02
N PRO A 43 8.36 11.86 -4.72
CA PRO A 43 7.30 11.55 -3.77
C PRO A 43 5.93 12.06 -4.22
N ARG A 44 4.90 11.21 -4.08
CA ARG A 44 3.52 11.58 -4.40
C ARG A 44 2.83 12.12 -3.15
N GLY A 45 2.63 13.43 -3.12
CA GLY A 45 1.92 14.15 -2.06
C GLY A 45 1.29 15.45 -2.58
N GLY A 46 0.96 16.36 -1.66
CA GLY A 46 0.37 17.66 -1.95
C GLY A 46 -1.14 17.71 -1.73
N PRO A 47 -1.74 18.92 -1.75
CA PRO A 47 -3.07 19.14 -1.17
C PRO A 47 -4.19 18.27 -1.75
N LEU A 48 -4.11 17.94 -3.04
CA LEU A 48 -5.08 17.06 -3.69
C LEU A 48 -4.92 15.61 -3.24
N VAL A 49 -3.68 15.11 -3.16
CA VAL A 49 -3.39 13.73 -2.73
C VAL A 49 -3.75 13.56 -1.25
N GLU A 50 -3.39 14.53 -0.43
CA GLU A 50 -3.71 14.57 1.00
C GLU A 50 -5.22 14.50 1.24
N LYS A 51 -5.97 15.35 0.52
CA LYS A 51 -7.44 15.36 0.58
C LYS A 51 -8.08 14.07 0.07
N LEU A 52 -7.60 13.52 -1.04
CA LEU A 52 -8.17 12.30 -1.64
C LEU A 52 -7.91 11.06 -0.80
N LEU A 53 -6.75 11.00 -0.12
CA LEU A 53 -6.35 9.85 0.69
C LEU A 53 -6.69 10.01 2.18
N GLY A 54 -7.10 11.22 2.61
CA GLY A 54 -7.40 11.51 4.00
C GLY A 54 -6.17 11.39 4.91
N ILE A 55 -4.99 11.74 4.39
CA ILE A 55 -3.72 11.72 5.12
C ILE A 55 -3.37 13.13 5.63
N PRO A 56 -2.56 13.26 6.70
CA PRO A 56 -2.14 14.56 7.22
C PRO A 56 -1.46 15.43 6.16
N GLU A 57 -1.51 16.75 6.37
CA GLU A 57 -0.73 17.71 5.56
C GLU A 57 0.76 17.34 5.58
N ASP A 58 1.44 17.59 4.46
CA ASP A 58 2.85 17.25 4.24
C ASP A 58 3.18 15.74 4.36
N SER A 59 2.16 14.87 4.27
CA SER A 59 2.35 13.43 4.13
C SER A 59 2.47 13.03 2.66
N TYR A 60 3.36 12.08 2.37
CA TYR A 60 3.58 11.64 1.00
C TYR A 60 3.87 10.14 0.89
N ILE A 61 3.45 9.55 -0.23
CA ILE A 61 3.73 8.16 -0.57
C ILE A 61 5.19 8.08 -1.03
N VAL A 62 5.98 7.22 -0.38
CA VAL A 62 7.39 6.97 -0.72
C VAL A 62 7.62 5.65 -1.44
N LYS A 63 6.77 4.66 -1.18
CA LYS A 63 6.81 3.37 -1.87
C LYS A 63 5.40 2.83 -2.03
N LYS A 64 5.17 2.14 -3.15
CA LYS A 64 3.89 1.51 -3.48
C LYS A 64 4.12 0.22 -4.25
N ARG A 65 3.64 -0.91 -3.73
CA ARG A 65 3.89 -2.26 -4.27
C ARG A 65 2.60 -3.05 -4.42
N MET A 66 2.43 -3.73 -5.54
CA MET A 66 1.34 -4.65 -5.78
C MET A 66 1.79 -6.10 -5.54
N LEU A 67 1.06 -6.82 -4.69
CA LEU A 67 1.25 -8.25 -4.43
C LEU A 67 0.07 -9.06 -4.94
N THR A 68 0.35 -10.24 -5.47
CA THR A 68 -0.66 -11.22 -5.91
C THR A 68 -0.61 -12.45 -5.00
N ILE A 69 -1.78 -12.97 -4.64
CA ILE A 69 -1.92 -14.20 -3.84
C ILE A 69 -2.81 -15.18 -4.61
N GLY A 70 -2.19 -16.25 -5.13
CA GLY A 70 -2.90 -17.25 -5.94
C GLY A 70 -3.74 -16.61 -7.05
N ASN A 71 -5.03 -16.96 -7.10
CA ASN A 71 -6.02 -16.41 -8.03
C ASN A 71 -7.00 -15.42 -7.35
N GLY A 72 -6.65 -14.93 -6.16
CA GLY A 72 -7.47 -14.02 -5.38
C GLY A 72 -7.28 -12.54 -5.75
N PRO A 73 -7.91 -11.62 -5.00
CA PRO A 73 -7.65 -10.18 -5.16
C PRO A 73 -6.20 -9.86 -4.76
N ASN A 74 -5.65 -8.84 -5.40
CA ASN A 74 -4.31 -8.37 -5.09
C ASN A 74 -4.27 -7.55 -3.80
N ILE A 75 -3.08 -7.34 -3.25
CA ILE A 75 -2.85 -6.41 -2.13
C ILE A 75 -1.93 -5.29 -2.63
N GLU A 76 -2.42 -4.06 -2.57
CA GLU A 76 -1.64 -2.87 -2.89
C GLU A 76 -1.12 -2.26 -1.60
N LEU A 77 0.18 -2.37 -1.36
CA LEU A 77 0.87 -1.83 -0.19
C LEU A 77 1.27 -0.37 -0.42
N PHE A 78 1.08 0.45 0.60
CA PHE A 78 1.48 1.86 0.62
C PHE A 78 2.36 2.13 1.83
N GLN A 79 3.53 2.70 1.60
CA GLN A 79 4.39 3.25 2.65
C GLN A 79 4.40 4.77 2.52
N PHE A 80 4.03 5.43 3.60
CA PHE A 80 4.01 6.89 3.70
C PHE A 80 5.17 7.38 4.56
N TYR A 81 5.57 8.61 4.32
CA TYR A 81 6.41 9.38 5.23
C TYR A 81 5.59 10.50 5.87
N ASN A 82 6.04 10.96 7.05
CA ASN A 82 5.40 12.02 7.82
C ASN A 82 3.94 11.73 8.25
N VAL A 83 3.56 10.45 8.30
CA VAL A 83 2.29 10.01 8.88
C VAL A 83 2.49 9.61 10.33
N HIS A 84 1.58 10.04 11.21
CA HIS A 84 1.52 9.50 12.56
C HIS A 84 0.83 8.14 12.52
N SER A 85 1.59 7.07 12.72
CA SER A 85 1.01 5.76 13.01
C SER A 85 0.20 5.87 14.31
N ARG A 86 -1.01 5.30 14.34
CA ARG A 86 -1.66 5.02 15.64
C ARG A 86 -0.71 4.16 16.46
N GLU A 87 -0.61 4.42 17.76
CA GLU A 87 0.19 3.58 18.67
C GLU A 87 -0.11 2.10 18.43
N LYS A 88 0.91 1.25 18.51
CA LYS A 88 0.77 -0.20 18.35
C LYS A 88 -0.38 -0.68 19.23
N ALA A 89 -1.38 -1.32 18.61
CA ALA A 89 -2.32 -2.12 19.36
C ALA A 89 -1.52 -3.21 20.08
N VAL A 90 -1.45 -3.12 21.41
CA VAL A 90 -0.87 -4.17 22.25
C VAL A 90 -1.92 -5.28 22.29
N PHE A 91 -1.67 -6.37 21.59
CA PHE A 91 -2.44 -7.62 21.68
C PHE A 91 -1.75 -8.57 22.65
#